data_AF-A0A3B1B421-F1
#
_entry.id   AF-A0A3B1B421-F1
#
_cell.length_a   1.000
_cell.length_b   1.000
_cell.length_c   1.000
_cell.angle_alpha   90.00
_cell.angle_beta   90.00
_cell.angle_gamma   90.00
#
_symmetry.space_group_name_H-M   'P 1'
#
loop_
_entity.id
_entity.type
_entity.pdbx_description
1 polymer ?
#
loop_
_entity_poly.entity_id
_entity_poly.type
_entity_poly.pdbx_seq_one_letter_code
_entity_poly.pdbx_strand_id
1 'polypeptide(L)'
;MESNALEFEVLSDAGNKVARQFTRVFKNADEPISSIAELGYDFYSFYDDKSVELPVSATFIIAPDKRVIFAESEGGDYRKRTEPQLILEALQSIQ
;
A
#
# COMPACT_ATOMS: atom_id res chain seq x y z
N MET A 1 3.19 13.21 10.07
CA MET A 1 2.54 14.47 9.64
C MET A 1 2.98 14.71 8.20
N GLU A 2 2.04 14.92 7.27
CA GLU A 2 2.35 15.01 5.83
C GLU A 2 3.15 16.28 5.50
N SER A 3 4.16 16.14 4.64
CA SER A 3 5.11 17.22 4.29
C SER A 3 5.10 17.59 2.80
N ASN A 4 4.29 16.91 1.97
CA ASN A 4 4.44 16.93 0.51
C ASN A 4 3.49 17.88 -0.23
N ALA A 5 2.81 18.82 0.46
CA ALA A 5 1.91 19.81 -0.14
C ALA A 5 0.90 19.22 -1.16
N LEU A 6 0.35 18.04 -0.84
CA LEU A 6 -0.58 17.33 -1.72
C LEU A 6 -1.92 18.07 -1.80
N GLU A 7 -2.49 18.15 -3.00
CA GLU A 7 -3.79 18.80 -3.27
C GLU A 7 -4.99 17.84 -3.06
N PHE A 8 -4.73 16.64 -2.53
CA PHE A 8 -5.74 15.60 -2.30
C PHE A 8 -5.67 15.07 -0.87
N GLU A 9 -6.77 14.46 -0.42
CA GLU A 9 -6.87 13.88 0.91
C GLU A 9 -5.96 12.65 1.05
N VAL A 10 -5.22 12.60 2.16
CA VAL A 10 -4.43 11.43 2.57
C VAL A 10 -5.03 10.89 3.86
N LEU A 11 -5.41 9.62 3.84
CA LEU A 11 -6.02 8.93 4.98
C LEU A 11 -5.00 8.02 5.68
N SER A 12 -5.23 7.76 6.97
CA SER A 12 -4.39 6.85 7.77
C SER A 12 -5.13 5.55 8.09
N ASP A 13 -4.54 4.41 7.72
CA ASP A 13 -5.04 3.06 8.02
C ASP A 13 -4.19 2.38 9.11
N ALA A 14 -4.25 2.91 10.34
CA ALA A 14 -3.47 2.38 11.46
C ALA A 14 -3.78 0.88 11.70
N GLY A 15 -2.74 0.05 11.62
CA GLY A 15 -2.83 -1.41 11.78
C GLY A 15 -3.32 -2.16 10.53
N ASN A 16 -3.30 -1.53 9.36
CA ASN A 16 -3.65 -2.14 8.06
C ASN A 16 -5.08 -2.71 8.00
N LYS A 17 -6.07 -2.07 8.67
CA LYS A 17 -7.43 -2.62 8.79
C LYS A 17 -8.18 -2.61 7.46
N VAL A 18 -8.04 -1.54 6.68
CA VAL A 18 -8.63 -1.41 5.33
C VAL A 18 -7.80 -2.22 4.33
N ALA A 19 -6.47 -2.15 4.41
CA ALA A 19 -5.58 -2.92 3.54
C ALA A 19 -5.85 -4.44 3.63
N ARG A 20 -6.11 -4.99 4.82
CA ARG A 20 -6.49 -6.41 4.97
C ARG A 20 -7.82 -6.80 4.33
N GLN A 21 -8.73 -5.84 4.14
CA GLN A 21 -10.04 -6.10 3.55
C GLN A 21 -10.03 -6.02 2.03
N PHE A 22 -9.27 -5.07 1.48
CA PHE A 22 -9.33 -4.74 0.05
C PHE A 22 -8.06 -5.09 -0.71
N THR A 23 -6.94 -5.28 -0.02
CA THR A 23 -5.65 -5.63 -0.63
C THR A 23 -5.04 -6.82 0.12
N ARG A 24 -3.72 -6.96 0.04
CA ARG A 24 -2.95 -7.92 0.81
C ARG A 24 -2.00 -7.16 1.72
N VAL A 25 -1.62 -7.80 2.82
CA VAL A 25 -0.55 -7.32 3.68
C VAL A 25 0.64 -8.24 3.53
N PHE A 26 1.80 -7.67 3.27
CA PHE A 26 3.08 -8.37 3.29
C PHE A 26 3.62 -8.36 4.72
N LYS A 27 4.08 -9.51 5.21
CA LYS A 27 4.72 -9.62 6.51
C LYS A 27 6.17 -10.01 6.32
N ASN A 28 7.07 -9.25 6.91
CA ASN A 28 8.50 -9.58 6.89
C ASN A 28 8.74 -10.90 7.64
N ALA A 29 9.65 -11.71 7.13
CA ALA A 29 10.11 -12.92 7.81
C ALA A 29 11.08 -12.57 8.95
N ASP A 30 11.14 -13.44 9.95
CA ASP A 30 11.97 -13.22 11.15
C ASP A 30 13.48 -13.24 10.83
N GLU A 31 13.89 -14.00 9.83
CA GLU A 31 15.31 -14.15 9.44
C GLU A 31 15.93 -12.81 8.98
N PRO A 32 15.39 -12.10 7.97
CA PRO A 32 15.88 -10.76 7.60
C PRO A 32 15.91 -9.76 8.76
N ILE A 33 14.89 -9.80 9.64
CA ILE A 33 14.81 -8.92 10.82
C ILE A 33 15.98 -9.21 11.77
N SER A 34 16.24 -10.49 12.01
CA SER A 34 17.34 -10.95 12.87
C SER A 34 18.71 -10.55 12.30
N SER A 35 18.92 -10.71 10.99
CA SER A 35 20.17 -10.28 10.34
C SER A 35 20.39 -8.78 10.43
N ILE A 36 19.34 -7.96 10.30
CA ILE A 36 19.43 -6.49 10.48
C ILE A 36 19.82 -6.13 11.92
N ALA A 37 19.26 -6.86 12.90
CA ALA A 37 19.60 -6.67 14.32
C ALA A 37 21.06 -7.07 14.63
N GLU A 38 21.57 -8.16 14.04
CA GLU A 38 22.98 -8.57 14.17
C GLU A 38 23.96 -7.53 13.60
N LEU A 39 23.53 -6.79 12.58
CA LEU A 39 24.28 -5.66 12.02
C LEU A 39 24.19 -4.38 12.87
N GLY A 40 23.47 -4.42 14.01
CA GLY A 40 23.36 -3.32 14.96
C GLY A 40 22.23 -2.32 14.66
N TYR A 41 21.30 -2.66 13.75
CA TYR A 41 20.17 -1.79 13.40
C TYR A 41 18.89 -2.22 14.09
N ASP A 42 18.12 -1.25 14.59
CA ASP A 42 16.76 -1.50 15.10
C ASP A 42 15.74 -1.49 13.96
N PHE A 43 15.37 -2.69 13.48
CA PHE A 43 14.36 -2.85 12.44
C PHE A 43 13.01 -2.24 12.83
N TYR A 44 12.63 -2.30 14.11
CA TYR A 44 11.32 -1.83 14.57
C TYR A 44 11.24 -0.31 14.65
N SER A 45 12.37 0.40 14.67
CA SER A 45 12.40 1.87 14.66
C SER A 45 11.77 2.49 13.41
N PHE A 46 11.62 1.72 12.33
CA PHE A 46 10.98 2.13 11.08
C PHE A 46 9.46 1.89 11.04
N TYR A 47 8.88 1.29 12.08
CA TYR A 47 7.47 0.94 12.13
C TYR A 47 6.79 1.66 13.31
N ASP A 48 5.55 2.09 13.09
CA ASP A 48 4.70 2.65 14.14
C ASP A 48 4.16 1.57 15.11
N ASP A 49 4.24 0.29 14.73
CA ASP A 49 3.89 -0.85 15.56
C ASP A 49 4.88 -2.03 15.40
N LYS A 50 4.64 -3.13 16.10
CA LYS A 50 5.49 -4.35 16.05
C LYS A 50 4.96 -5.43 15.10
N SER A 51 4.01 -5.11 14.22
CA SER A 51 3.42 -6.08 13.30
C SER A 51 4.40 -6.54 12.21
N VAL A 52 5.39 -5.69 11.90
CA VAL A 52 6.37 -5.85 10.80
C VAL A 52 5.71 -6.09 9.45
N GLU A 53 4.55 -5.46 9.28
CA GLU A 53 3.70 -5.58 8.11
C GLU A 53 3.74 -4.34 7.24
N LEU A 54 3.68 -4.56 5.92
CA LEU A 54 3.59 -3.53 4.92
C LEU A 54 2.32 -3.75 4.09
N PRO A 55 1.48 -2.73 3.88
CA PRO A 55 0.35 -2.84 2.99
C PRO A 55 0.87 -3.01 1.55
N VAL A 56 0.34 -4.00 0.84
CA VAL A 56 0.54 -4.09 -0.61
C VAL A 56 -0.34 -3.01 -1.24
N SER A 57 0.29 -2.13 -2.01
CA SER A 57 -0.43 -1.06 -2.71
C SER A 57 -1.42 -1.62 -3.71
N ALA A 58 -2.55 -0.96 -3.83
CA ALA A 58 -3.53 -1.20 -4.87
C ALA A 58 -4.18 0.12 -5.28
N THR A 59 -4.62 0.19 -6.53
CA THR A 59 -5.36 1.32 -7.07
C THR A 59 -6.77 0.88 -7.43
N PHE A 60 -7.75 1.66 -7.01
CA PHE A 60 -9.15 1.46 -7.33
C PHE A 60 -9.72 2.72 -8.00
N ILE A 61 -10.54 2.53 -9.03
CA ILE A 61 -11.42 3.59 -9.54
C ILE A 61 -12.84 3.21 -9.15
N ILE A 62 -13.53 4.13 -8.50
CA ILE A 62 -14.90 3.93 -7.99
C ILE A 62 -15.82 4.94 -8.70
N ALA A 63 -16.84 4.43 -9.39
CA ALA A 63 -17.84 5.25 -10.07
C ALA A 63 -18.78 5.94 -9.06
N PRO A 64 -19.51 7.02 -9.46
CA PRO A 64 -20.47 7.70 -8.59
C PRO A 64 -21.58 6.80 -8.02
N ASP A 65 -21.92 5.72 -8.72
CA ASP A 65 -22.88 4.71 -8.26
C ASP A 65 -22.28 3.66 -7.29
N LYS A 66 -21.05 3.92 -6.80
CA LYS A 66 -20.27 3.11 -5.85
C LYS A 66 -19.77 1.77 -6.40
N ARG A 67 -19.79 1.57 -7.71
CA ARG A 67 -19.16 0.39 -8.33
C ARG A 67 -17.66 0.60 -8.52
N VAL A 68 -16.88 -0.44 -8.25
CA VAL A 68 -15.47 -0.51 -8.62
C VAL A 68 -15.40 -0.83 -10.11
N ILE A 69 -14.78 0.06 -10.88
CA ILE A 69 -14.65 -0.07 -12.35
C ILE A 69 -13.22 -0.35 -12.80
N PHE A 70 -12.27 -0.23 -11.88
CA PHE A 70 -10.88 -0.64 -12.04
C PHE A 70 -10.33 -1.04 -10.67
N ALA A 71 -9.57 -2.12 -10.62
CA ALA A 71 -8.88 -2.60 -9.43
C ALA A 71 -7.59 -3.29 -9.85
N GLU A 72 -6.45 -2.79 -9.39
CA GLU A 72 -5.15 -3.38 -9.71
C GLU A 72 -4.23 -3.37 -8.49
N SER A 73 -3.47 -4.44 -8.34
CA SER A 73 -2.34 -4.55 -7.42
C SER A 73 -1.26 -5.35 -8.14
N GLU A 74 -0.14 -4.71 -8.49
CA GLU A 74 0.85 -5.30 -9.39
C GLU A 74 1.52 -6.54 -8.78
N GLY A 75 1.03 -7.72 -9.17
CA GLY A 75 1.57 -9.02 -8.73
C GLY A 75 1.50 -9.28 -7.23
N GLY A 76 0.81 -8.43 -6.45
CA GLY A 76 0.78 -8.51 -5.00
C GLY A 76 2.12 -8.23 -4.31
N ASP A 77 3.10 -7.64 -5.02
CA ASP A 77 4.41 -7.28 -4.47
C ASP A 77 4.34 -5.88 -3.85
N TYR A 78 4.62 -5.79 -2.54
CA TYR A 78 4.55 -4.52 -1.79
C TYR A 78 5.52 -3.45 -2.33
N ARG A 79 6.52 -3.84 -3.13
CA ARG A 79 7.52 -2.94 -3.73
C ARG A 79 7.05 -2.34 -5.06
N LYS A 80 6.02 -2.90 -5.67
CA LYS A 80 5.51 -2.49 -6.98
C LYS A 80 4.29 -1.57 -6.83
N ARG A 81 3.99 -0.80 -7.88
CA ARG A 81 2.87 0.17 -7.89
C ARG A 81 2.16 0.04 -9.24
N THR A 82 0.83 0.17 -9.23
CA THR A 82 0.05 0.27 -10.45
C THR A 82 0.62 1.34 -11.37
N GLU A 83 0.84 0.97 -12.63
CA GLU A 83 1.38 1.88 -13.64
C GLU A 83 0.38 3.02 -13.91
N PRO A 84 0.77 4.30 -13.79
CA PRO A 84 -0.14 5.43 -13.95
C PRO A 84 -0.88 5.42 -15.30
N GLN A 85 -0.22 4.94 -16.36
CA GLN A 85 -0.82 4.86 -17.69
C GLN A 85 -2.06 3.95 -17.72
N LEU A 86 -2.06 2.84 -16.99
CA LEU A 86 -3.20 1.92 -16.89
C LEU A 86 -4.42 2.58 -16.22
N ILE A 87 -4.17 3.47 -15.26
CA ILE A 87 -5.22 4.25 -14.59
C ILE A 87 -5.86 5.21 -15.60
N LEU A 88 -5.05 5.92 -16.40
CA LEU A 88 -5.54 6.86 -17.41
C LEU A 88 -6.33 6.15 -18.51
N GLU A 89 -5.86 5.01 -18.99
CA GLU A 89 -6.55 4.19 -19.99
C GLU A 89 -7.90 3.68 -19.46
N ALA A 90 -7.92 3.20 -18.21
CA ALA A 90 -9.16 2.78 -17.57
C ALA A 90 -10.17 3.93 -17.50
N LEU A 91 -9.74 5.13 -17.09
CA LEU A 91 -10.59 6.34 -17.04
C LEU A 91 -11.16 6.72 -18.42
N GLN A 92 -10.35 6.65 -19.47
CA GLN A 92 -10.80 6.95 -20.84
C GLN A 92 -11.84 5.95 -21.35
N SER A 93 -11.78 4.69 -20.92
CA SER A 93 -12.73 3.64 -21.33
C SER A 93 -14.14 3.79 -20.75
N ILE A 94 -14.32 4.70 -19.77
CA ILE A 94 -15.59 4.94 -19.07
C ILE A 94 -16.35 6.15 -19.65
N GLN A 95 -15.71 6.94 -20.53
CA GLN A 95 -16.30 8.10 -21.20
C GLN A 95 -17.24 7.73 -22.34
#